data_AF-A0A2Z5YYB9-F1
#
_entry.id   AF-A0A2Z5YYB9-F1
#
_cell.length_a   1.000
_cell.length_b   1.000
_cell.length_c   1.000
_cell.angle_alpha   90.00
_cell.angle_beta   90.00
_cell.angle_gamma   90.00
#
_symmetry.space_group_name_H-M   'P 1'
#
loop_
_entity.id
_entity.type
_entity.pdbx_description
1 polymer ?
#
loop_
_entity_poly.entity_id
_entity_poly.type
_entity_poly.pdbx_seq_one_letter_code
_entity_poly.pdbx_strand_id
1 'polypeptide(L)'
;MPKMTDRERLAKIEADQHNLAREAETVRRELRAHYGKLATELPVERLTEREFRDVLSQAIRVGGGVAIAALKGLTAQGVQAEPSAGSARKRAVVPPAGGDDASTAVHP
;
A
#
# COMPACT_ATOMS: atom_id res chain seq x y z
N MET A 1 -39.32 10.43 48.94
CA MET A 1 -38.51 10.93 47.81
C MET A 1 -39.32 10.78 46.53
N PRO A 2 -39.41 11.81 45.67
CA PRO A 2 -40.15 11.71 44.41
C PRO A 2 -39.49 10.63 43.54
N LYS A 3 -40.28 9.69 43.03
CA LYS A 3 -39.81 8.66 42.10
C LYS A 3 -39.76 9.28 40.71
N MET A 4 -38.60 9.15 40.06
CA MET A 4 -38.40 9.59 38.68
C MET A 4 -39.44 8.93 37.77
N THR A 5 -40.09 9.71 36.92
CA THR A 5 -41.09 9.20 35.98
C THR A 5 -40.41 8.42 34.85
N ASP A 6 -41.12 7.49 34.22
CA ASP A 6 -40.57 6.68 33.14
C ASP A 6 -40.06 7.52 31.96
N ARG A 7 -40.69 8.67 31.71
CA ARG A 7 -40.26 9.64 30.68
C ARG A 7 -38.91 10.28 31.01
N GLU A 8 -38.73 10.71 32.25
CA GLU A 8 -37.45 11.27 32.70
C GLU A 8 -36.36 10.19 32.63
N ARG A 9 -36.68 8.95 33.02
CA ARG A 9 -35.75 7.82 32.95
C ARG A 9 -35.32 7.54 31.51
N LEU A 10 -36.26 7.56 30.56
CA LEU A 10 -35.97 7.40 29.14
C LEU A 10 -35.07 8.52 28.62
N ALA A 11 -35.40 9.78 28.91
CA ALA A 11 -34.59 10.93 28.49
C ALA A 11 -33.14 10.87 29.01
N LYS A 12 -32.96 10.37 30.25
CA LYS A 12 -31.63 10.15 30.82
C LYS A 12 -30.85 9.08 30.04
N ILE A 13 -31.49 7.94 29.73
CA ILE A 13 -30.85 6.86 28.95
C ILE A 13 -30.45 7.37 27.56
N GLU A 14 -31.30 8.14 26.89
CA GLU A 14 -30.99 8.73 25.58
C GLU A 14 -29.80 9.70 25.67
N ALA A 15 -29.77 10.56 26.69
CA ALA A 15 -28.64 11.46 26.93
C ALA A 15 -27.33 10.68 27.19
N ASP A 16 -27.41 9.61 27.99
CA ASP A 16 -26.27 8.74 28.28
C ASP A 16 -25.78 8.00 27.02
N GLN A 17 -26.69 7.54 26.15
CA GLN A 17 -26.34 6.94 24.86
C GLN A 17 -25.61 7.92 23.94
N HIS A 18 -26.09 9.16 23.86
CA HIS A 18 -25.43 10.21 23.08
C HIS A 18 -24.06 10.59 23.64
N ASN A 19 -23.90 10.60 24.97
CA ASN A 19 -22.60 10.82 25.60
C ASN A 19 -21.64 9.68 25.29
N LEU A 20 -22.08 8.43 25.48
CA LEU A 20 -21.26 7.25 25.23
C LEU A 20 -20.83 7.13 23.77
N ALA A 21 -21.70 7.49 22.81
CA ALA A 21 -21.33 7.57 21.41
C ALA A 21 -20.17 8.55 21.21
N ARG A 22 -20.31 9.81 21.69
CA ARG A 22 -19.27 10.84 21.57
C ARG A 22 -17.94 10.43 22.18
N GLU A 23 -17.98 9.76 23.33
CA GLU A 23 -16.78 9.20 23.96
C GLU A 23 -16.15 8.11 23.09
N ALA A 24 -16.94 7.20 22.53
CA ALA A 24 -16.45 6.18 21.61
C ALA A 24 -15.81 6.80 20.34
N GLU A 25 -16.38 7.87 19.78
CA GLU A 25 -15.75 8.60 18.67
C GLU A 25 -14.41 9.25 19.07
N THR A 26 -14.32 9.81 20.28
CA THR A 26 -13.08 10.38 20.82
C THR A 26 -12.00 9.31 20.93
N VAL A 27 -12.30 8.19 21.58
CA VAL A 27 -11.36 7.07 21.74
C VAL A 27 -10.93 6.50 20.37
N ARG A 28 -11.88 6.35 19.43
CA ARG A 28 -11.53 5.91 18.06
C ARG A 28 -10.59 6.90 17.36
N ARG A 29 -10.75 8.20 17.59
CA ARG A 29 -9.87 9.22 17.00
C ARG A 29 -8.48 9.16 17.61
N GLU A 30 -8.38 9.06 18.92
CA GLU A 30 -7.11 8.91 19.63
C GLU A 30 -6.36 7.65 19.19
N LEU A 31 -7.07 6.53 19.07
CA LEU A 31 -6.48 5.27 18.61
C LEU A 31 -5.93 5.39 17.17
N ARG A 32 -6.67 6.04 16.27
CA ARG A 32 -6.19 6.32 14.91
C ARG A 32 -4.98 7.25 14.92
N ALA A 33 -4.97 8.28 15.75
CA ALA A 33 -3.83 9.19 15.89
C ALA A 33 -2.59 8.45 16.40
N HIS A 34 -2.75 7.55 17.37
CA HIS A 34 -1.67 6.71 17.89
C HIS A 34 -1.08 5.79 16.80
N TYR A 35 -1.91 5.05 16.09
CA TYR A 35 -1.45 4.20 14.98
C TYR A 35 -0.86 5.01 13.82
N GLY A 36 -1.36 6.22 13.57
CA GLY A 36 -0.80 7.13 12.57
C GLY A 36 0.66 7.49 12.85
N LYS A 37 1.05 7.63 14.13
CA LYS A 37 2.46 7.87 14.50
C LYS A 37 3.36 6.67 14.17
N LEU A 38 2.86 5.44 14.27
CA LEU A 38 3.64 4.26 13.88
C LEU A 38 3.85 4.21 12.37
N ALA A 39 2.86 4.67 11.59
CA ALA A 39 2.97 4.69 10.13
C ALA A 39 4.06 5.65 9.63
N THR A 40 4.41 6.71 10.38
CA THR A 40 5.48 7.64 9.98
C THR A 40 6.88 7.05 10.09
N GLU A 41 7.03 5.93 10.81
CA GLU A 41 8.31 5.23 10.96
C GLU A 41 8.47 4.09 9.95
N LEU A 42 7.47 3.85 9.09
CA LEU A 42 7.53 2.79 8.10
C LEU A 42 8.35 3.21 6.87
N PRO A 43 9.31 2.38 6.42
CA PRO A 43 10.03 2.61 5.18
C PRO A 43 9.10 2.33 3.98
N VAL A 44 8.45 3.39 3.49
CA VAL A 44 7.49 3.33 2.36
C VAL A 44 8.15 3.63 1.01
N GLU A 45 9.45 3.87 0.95
CA GLU A 45 10.17 4.31 -0.26
C GLU A 45 10.13 3.28 -1.38
N ARG A 46 9.80 2.03 -1.06
CA ARG A 46 9.67 0.92 -2.00
C ARG A 46 8.24 0.71 -2.53
N LEU A 47 7.28 1.50 -2.06
CA LEU A 47 5.87 1.40 -2.44
C LEU A 47 5.36 2.74 -2.93
N THR A 48 4.52 2.71 -3.95
CA THR A 48 3.70 3.87 -4.29
C THR A 48 2.60 4.07 -3.24
N GLU A 49 2.04 5.28 -3.14
CA GLU A 49 0.93 5.57 -2.22
C GLU A 49 -0.26 4.62 -2.45
N ARG A 50 -0.55 4.31 -3.71
CA ARG A 50 -1.62 3.39 -4.09
C ARG A 50 -1.37 1.99 -3.55
N GLU A 51 -0.17 1.46 -3.74
CA GLU A 51 0.20 0.11 -3.26
C GLU A 51 0.16 0.04 -1.73
N PHE A 52 0.70 1.05 -1.05
CA PHE A 52 0.65 1.13 0.40
C PHE A 52 -0.80 1.09 0.92
N ARG A 53 -1.69 1.89 0.31
CA ARG A 53 -3.11 1.90 0.67
C ARG A 53 -3.81 0.57 0.40
N ASP A 54 -3.51 -0.06 -0.73
CA ASP A 54 -4.13 -1.34 -1.10
C ASP A 54 -3.69 -2.47 -0.16
N VAL A 55 -2.38 -2.55 0.16
CA VAL A 55 -1.85 -3.53 1.13
C VAL A 55 -2.50 -3.34 2.50
N LEU A 56 -2.56 -2.09 3.00
CA LEU A 56 -3.17 -1.79 4.29
C LEU A 56 -4.67 -2.11 4.29
N SER A 57 -5.39 -1.76 3.23
CA SER A 57 -6.83 -2.03 3.09
C SER A 57 -7.13 -3.53 3.10
N GLN A 58 -6.31 -4.31 2.39
CA GLN A 58 -6.47 -5.76 2.34
C GLN A 58 -6.11 -6.40 3.68
N ALA A 59 -5.05 -5.96 4.35
CA ALA A 59 -4.68 -6.43 5.68
C ALA A 59 -5.76 -6.15 6.73
N ILE A 60 -6.39 -4.97 6.68
CA ILE A 60 -7.52 -4.61 7.55
C ILE A 60 -8.75 -5.49 7.23
N ARG A 61 -9.06 -5.71 5.95
CA ARG A 61 -10.22 -6.51 5.52
C ARG A 61 -10.15 -7.96 6.01
N VAL A 62 -8.98 -8.60 5.88
CA VAL A 62 -8.81 -10.02 6.26
C VAL A 62 -8.48 -10.21 7.74
N GLY A 63 -8.12 -9.14 8.45
CA GLY A 63 -7.69 -9.16 9.84
C GLY A 63 -6.18 -9.39 10.00
N GLY A 64 -5.58 -8.63 10.92
CA GLY A 64 -4.12 -8.55 11.07
C GLY A 64 -3.43 -9.90 11.30
N GLY A 65 -4.01 -10.79 12.12
CA GLY A 65 -3.42 -12.11 12.39
C GLY A 65 -3.32 -12.99 11.14
N VAL A 66 -4.40 -13.03 10.34
CA VAL A 66 -4.45 -13.80 9.08
C VAL A 66 -3.52 -13.18 8.04
N ALA A 67 -3.51 -11.84 7.92
CA ALA A 67 -2.61 -11.13 7.02
C ALA A 67 -1.13 -11.41 7.35
N ILE A 68 -0.76 -11.33 8.63
CA ILE A 68 0.60 -11.61 9.09
C ILE A 68 0.98 -13.08 8.83
N ALA A 69 0.08 -14.03 9.09
CA ALA A 69 0.34 -15.44 8.83
C ALA A 69 0.60 -15.69 7.33
N ALA A 70 -0.21 -15.09 6.45
CA ALA A 70 -0.02 -15.17 5.00
C ALA A 70 1.31 -14.54 4.55
N LEU A 71 1.63 -13.34 5.03
CA LEU A 71 2.89 -12.64 4.69
C LEU A 71 4.14 -13.40 5.17
N LYS A 72 4.10 -13.99 6.37
CA LYS A 72 5.20 -14.84 6.87
C LYS A 72 5.39 -16.09 6.00
N GLY A 73 4.31 -16.65 5.47
CA GLY A 73 4.36 -17.77 4.52
C GLY A 73 5.03 -17.44 3.19
N LEU A 74 5.08 -16.16 2.78
CA LEU A 74 5.68 -15.71 1.51
C LEU A 74 7.20 -15.51 1.57
N THR A 75 7.82 -15.62 2.75
CA THR A 75 9.27 -15.35 2.98
C THR A 75 10.23 -16.27 2.21
N ALA A 76 9.74 -17.19 1.39
CA ALA A 76 10.54 -18.02 0.49
C ALA A 76 10.77 -17.43 -0.92
N GLN A 77 10.06 -16.37 -1.36
CA GLN A 77 10.10 -15.93 -2.77
C GLN A 77 10.46 -14.45 -2.99
N GLY A 78 10.51 -13.60 -1.95
CA GLY A 78 10.54 -12.14 -2.11
C GLY A 78 11.90 -11.42 -1.93
N VAL A 79 12.99 -12.13 -1.60
CA VAL A 79 14.34 -11.52 -1.51
C VAL A 79 15.13 -11.83 -2.78
N GLN A 80 14.55 -11.61 -3.95
CA GLN A 80 15.36 -11.39 -5.14
C GLN A 80 15.54 -9.88 -5.29
N ALA A 81 16.69 -9.41 -4.80
CA ALA A 81 17.25 -8.14 -5.22
C ALA A 81 17.18 -8.07 -6.75
N GLU A 82 16.69 -6.96 -7.29
CA GLU A 82 16.74 -6.71 -8.73
C GLU A 82 18.16 -7.03 -9.24
N PRO A 83 18.32 -7.83 -10.31
CA PRO A 83 19.58 -7.85 -11.02
C PRO A 83 19.74 -6.46 -11.64
N SER A 84 20.71 -5.70 -11.12
CA SER A 84 21.18 -4.45 -11.70
C SER A 84 21.22 -4.57 -13.22
N ALA A 85 20.35 -3.83 -13.92
CA ALA A 85 20.38 -3.71 -15.37
C ALA A 85 21.56 -2.82 -15.78
N GLY A 86 22.77 -3.33 -15.55
CA GLY A 86 24.03 -2.75 -15.96
C GLY A 86 24.73 -3.69 -16.93
N SER A 87 24.85 -3.24 -18.18
CA SER A 87 25.78 -3.77 -19.20
C SER A 87 25.31 -4.96 -20.04
N ALA A 88 24.39 -4.71 -20.97
CA ALA A 88 24.44 -5.36 -22.29
C ALA A 88 23.56 -4.61 -23.29
N ARG A 89 24.15 -3.66 -24.03
CA ARG A 89 24.22 -3.72 -25.50
C ARG A 89 24.90 -2.47 -26.05
N LYS A 90 25.97 -2.76 -26.78
CA LYS A 90 26.88 -1.83 -27.44
C LYS A 90 26.10 -0.82 -28.29
N ARG A 91 26.51 0.45 -28.21
CA ARG A 91 26.20 1.52 -29.16
C ARG A 91 26.21 0.99 -30.59
N ALA A 92 25.04 0.94 -31.21
CA ALA A 92 24.94 0.91 -32.66
C ALA A 92 25.29 2.32 -33.16
N VAL A 93 26.50 2.49 -33.68
CA VAL A 93 26.87 3.65 -34.51
C VAL A 93 26.78 3.16 -35.95
N VAL A 94 25.85 3.73 -36.70
CA VAL A 94 25.84 3.67 -38.17
C VAL A 94 26.54 4.92 -38.67
N PRO A 95 27.36 4.82 -39.72
CA PRO A 95 27.22 5.79 -40.80
C PRO A 95 27.15 5.15 -42.20
N PRO A 96 26.67 5.92 -43.19
CA PRO A 96 26.27 5.42 -44.51
C PRO A 96 27.39 5.56 -45.54
N ALA A 97 27.36 4.71 -46.57
CA ALA A 97 28.06 4.98 -47.83
C ALA A 97 27.18 4.52 -48.99
N GLY A 98 26.62 5.50 -49.71
CA GLY A 98 26.10 5.30 -51.05
C GLY A 98 27.21 5.40 -52.09
N GLY A 99 26.91 4.95 -53.31
CA GLY A 99 27.71 5.24 -54.50
C GLY A 99 27.97 4.01 -55.35
N ASP A 100 27.20 3.90 -56.44
CA ASP A 100 27.32 2.95 -57.54
C ASP A 100 28.73 2.90 -58.16
N ASP A 101 29.16 1.74 -58.67
CA ASP A 101 29.42 1.57 -60.11
C ASP A 101 29.66 0.10 -60.51
N ALA A 102 29.32 -0.19 -61.75
CA ALA A 102 29.26 -1.49 -62.40
C ALA A 102 30.65 -2.07 -62.77
N SER A 103 30.76 -3.41 -62.87
CA SER A 103 31.31 -4.13 -64.06
C SER A 103 31.52 -5.65 -63.83
N THR A 104 30.76 -6.45 -64.58
CA THR A 104 31.14 -7.52 -65.52
C THR A 104 32.17 -8.63 -65.22
N ALA A 105 31.85 -9.83 -65.77
CA ALA A 105 32.65 -11.05 -66.06
C ALA A 105 32.60 -12.17 -64.99
N VAL A 106 31.98 -13.35 -65.16
CA VAL A 106 32.02 -14.44 -66.18
C VAL A 106 33.26 -15.36 -66.10
N HIS A 107 33.00 -16.58 -65.57
CA HIS A 107 33.68 -17.90 -65.73
C HIS A 107 35.12 -18.08 -65.21
N PRO A 108 35.65 -19.32 -65.01
CA PRO A 108 35.43 -20.60 -65.73
C PRO A 108 34.58 -21.66 -65.03
#